data_AF-A0A7R9PHK2-F1
#
_entry.id   AF-A0A7R9PHK2-F1
#
_cell.length_a   1.000
_cell.length_b   1.000
_cell.length_c   1.000
_cell.angle_alpha   90.00
_cell.angle_beta   90.00
_cell.angle_gamma   90.00
#
_symmetry.space_group_name_H-M   'P 1'
#
loop_
_entity.id
_entity.type
_entity.pdbx_description
1 polymer ?
#
loop_
_entity_poly.entity_id
_entity_poly.type
_entity_poly.pdbx_seq_one_letter_code
_entity_poly.pdbx_strand_id
1 'polypeptide(L)'
;MLRHISSLHGQVKVRGADKGAVDGPGCGSMEGPGWELASTGGGASGSLALAAAGSIQTAASSLTVDTFDENGNRVAYNQVTTFAIGMGGFGGKRTSDKAVDIANPPARAPDATVTEKTSLNQAAVYRLSGDWNPLHIDQDMATLGGYRRPILHGLCTLGFSARHILQRFANNDPSKFKAIKARFPKPVLPGQTLQTNMWHEGSRIHFETKVLESGYTVIGGAYVDLTETVPFLRTNNVSATETLKSEAVFDALKKRIEANLEKVKKINGVFQYNITVGGNTAGSWTIDLKKGVLYKGPVKEGKVDCTLTMSDPDFVDLFAGKLNPQMAFMQGKLKVAGNLMLVQKLSGLMKEQSKL
;
A
#
# COMPACT_ATOMS: atom_id res chain seq x y z
N MET A 1 -2.80 19.04 2.12
CA MET A 1 -3.30 19.62 3.39
C MET A 1 -3.30 18.53 4.47
N LEU A 2 -2.11 18.05 4.85
CA LEU A 2 -1.89 16.94 5.83
C LEU A 2 -1.03 17.43 7.01
N ARG A 3 -1.27 18.67 7.42
CA ARG A 3 -0.73 19.27 8.65
C ARG A 3 -1.93 19.81 9.42
N HIS A 4 -2.47 19.01 10.33
CA HIS A 4 -3.28 19.40 11.51
C HIS A 4 -4.15 18.24 12.00
N ILE A 5 -3.53 17.19 12.53
CA ILE A 5 -4.17 16.33 13.56
C ILE A 5 -3.07 15.95 14.57
N SER A 6 -2.49 16.95 15.22
CA SER A 6 -1.55 16.73 16.32
C SER A 6 -1.62 17.91 17.28
N SER A 7 -2.75 18.01 17.98
CA SER A 7 -2.91 18.67 19.29
C SER A 7 -4.40 18.88 19.52
N LEU A 8 -5.07 17.89 20.09
CA LEU A 8 -6.31 18.12 20.82
C LEU A 8 -6.11 17.55 22.23
N HIS A 9 -5.65 18.43 23.14
CA HIS A 9 -5.78 18.24 24.59
C HIS A 9 -7.23 18.53 25.00
N GLY A 10 -8.19 17.80 24.41
CA GLY A 10 -9.60 17.84 24.80
C GLY A 10 -9.86 16.75 25.83
N GLN A 11 -10.51 17.09 26.95
CA GLN A 11 -10.87 16.12 27.98
C GLN A 11 -11.68 14.96 27.37
N VAL A 12 -11.07 13.76 27.37
CA VAL A 12 -11.73 12.53 26.92
C VAL A 12 -12.77 12.15 27.97
N LYS A 13 -14.05 12.42 27.68
CA LYS A 13 -15.16 11.95 28.50
C LYS A 13 -15.51 10.52 28.09
N VAL A 14 -14.88 9.53 28.73
CA VAL A 14 -15.25 8.11 28.59
C VAL A 14 -16.61 7.92 29.26
N ARG A 15 -17.69 7.74 28.48
CA ARG A 15 -18.95 7.19 29.04
C ARG A 15 -18.73 5.69 29.27
N GLY A 16 -18.89 5.27 30.53
CA GLY A 16 -18.70 3.89 30.95
C GLY A 16 -19.58 2.92 30.13
N ALA A 17 -18.98 1.78 29.77
CA ALA A 17 -19.70 0.69 29.13
C ALA A 17 -20.84 0.20 30.01
N ASP A 18 -21.97 -0.10 29.37
CA ASP A 18 -23.14 -0.71 29.97
C ASP A 18 -22.72 -2.05 30.62
N LYS A 19 -22.76 -2.10 31.95
CA LYS A 19 -22.49 -3.33 32.71
C LYS A 19 -23.69 -4.24 32.53
N GLY A 20 -23.67 -5.07 31.49
CA GLY A 20 -24.52 -6.25 31.43
C GLY A 20 -24.20 -7.11 32.65
N ALA A 21 -25.16 -7.20 33.57
CA ALA A 21 -25.06 -7.95 34.81
C ALA A 21 -24.65 -9.40 34.51
N VAL A 22 -23.58 -9.86 35.17
CA VAL A 22 -23.26 -11.27 35.30
C VAL A 22 -23.35 -11.56 36.78
N ASP A 23 -24.54 -11.96 37.23
CA ASP A 23 -24.73 -12.53 38.55
C ASP A 23 -24.13 -13.95 38.55
N GLY A 24 -23.07 -14.14 39.33
CA GLY A 24 -22.41 -15.43 39.58
C GLY A 24 -21.64 -15.37 40.90
N PRO A 25 -21.63 -16.45 41.71
CA PRO A 25 -21.41 -16.34 43.14
C PRO A 25 -19.93 -16.16 43.51
N GLY A 26 -19.70 -15.30 44.51
CA GLY A 26 -18.68 -15.49 45.54
C GLY A 26 -17.22 -15.30 45.12
N CYS A 27 -16.66 -14.16 45.51
CA CYS A 27 -15.22 -13.96 45.66
C CYS A 27 -14.65 -15.02 46.61
N GLY A 28 -13.92 -15.99 46.07
CA GLY A 28 -13.06 -16.90 46.82
C GLY A 28 -11.62 -16.49 46.62
N SER A 29 -10.98 -16.01 47.68
CA SER A 29 -9.52 -15.81 47.74
C SER A 29 -8.81 -17.14 47.53
N MET A 30 -8.03 -17.26 46.45
CA MET A 30 -7.05 -18.32 46.30
C MET A 30 -5.66 -17.70 46.29
N GLU A 31 -4.92 -17.97 47.37
CA GLU A 31 -3.50 -17.71 47.50
C GLU A 31 -2.74 -18.48 46.40
N GLY A 32 -1.96 -17.76 45.60
CA GLY A 32 -1.04 -18.37 44.64
C GLY A 32 0.27 -18.77 45.33
N PRO A 33 0.97 -19.82 44.85
CA PRO A 33 2.22 -20.26 45.46
C PRO A 33 3.31 -19.20 45.28
N GLY A 34 3.98 -18.87 46.39
CA GLY A 34 5.09 -17.94 46.43
C GLY A 34 6.26 -18.40 45.56
N TRP A 35 6.82 -17.47 44.80
CA TRP A 35 8.11 -17.67 44.14
C TRP A 35 9.19 -17.06 45.04
N GLU A 36 10.04 -17.91 45.59
CA GLU A 36 11.24 -17.51 46.32
C GLU A 36 12.39 -17.45 45.31
N LEU A 37 13.04 -16.29 45.20
CA LEU A 37 14.08 -16.05 44.22
C LEU A 37 15.44 -16.47 44.82
N ALA A 38 15.81 -17.74 44.65
CA ALA A 38 17.13 -18.22 44.99
C ALA A 38 18.11 -17.96 43.83
N SER A 39 19.08 -17.07 44.06
CA SER A 39 20.22 -16.85 43.18
C SER A 39 21.36 -17.81 43.52
N THR A 40 21.81 -18.59 42.54
CA THR A 40 23.16 -19.18 42.54
C THR A 40 23.69 -19.21 41.12
N GLY A 41 24.88 -18.64 40.91
CA GLY A 41 25.58 -18.61 39.63
C GLY A 41 26.25 -19.93 39.24
N GLY A 42 26.76 -19.98 38.01
CA GLY A 42 27.62 -21.04 37.48
C GLY A 42 27.09 -21.64 36.17
N GLY A 43 27.82 -21.46 35.07
CA GLY A 43 27.39 -21.83 33.72
C GLY A 43 27.47 -23.33 33.39
N ALA A 44 26.59 -23.77 32.50
CA ALA A 44 26.79 -24.86 31.54
C ALA A 44 25.69 -24.80 30.45
N SER A 45 26.07 -25.10 29.21
CA SER A 45 25.20 -25.20 28.04
C SER A 45 24.18 -26.34 28.16
N GLY A 46 22.92 -26.05 27.87
CA GLY A 46 21.86 -27.07 27.73
C GLY A 46 20.74 -26.56 26.82
N SER A 47 20.47 -27.30 25.74
CA SER A 47 19.33 -27.09 24.86
C SER A 47 18.05 -27.40 25.63
N LEU A 48 17.24 -26.38 25.92
CA LEU A 48 15.88 -26.57 26.46
C LEU A 48 14.90 -26.67 25.29
N ALA A 49 14.66 -27.88 24.82
CA ALA A 49 13.49 -28.19 24.01
C ALA A 49 12.26 -28.21 24.93
N LEU A 50 11.57 -27.07 25.06
CA LEU A 50 10.28 -27.02 25.75
C LEU A 50 9.19 -27.44 24.75
N ALA A 51 8.87 -28.74 24.73
CA ALA A 51 7.67 -29.24 24.08
C ALA A 51 6.44 -28.82 24.93
N ALA A 52 5.85 -27.67 24.61
CA ALA A 52 4.55 -27.29 25.16
C ALA A 52 3.43 -28.03 24.39
N ALA A 53 3.16 -29.27 24.79
CA ALA A 53 1.95 -29.98 24.41
C ALA A 53 0.77 -29.45 25.25
N GLY A 54 0.12 -28.40 24.75
CA GLY A 54 -1.11 -27.83 25.31
C GLY A 54 -1.58 -26.67 24.43
N SER A 55 -2.85 -26.65 24.01
CA SER A 55 -3.36 -25.56 23.18
C SER A 55 -3.30 -24.25 23.97
N ILE A 56 -2.47 -23.29 23.56
CA ILE A 56 -2.42 -21.95 24.15
C ILE A 56 -3.82 -21.33 24.04
N GLN A 57 -4.43 -21.06 25.18
CA GLN A 57 -5.78 -20.51 25.24
C GLN A 57 -5.72 -18.98 25.17
N THR A 58 -6.52 -18.37 24.31
CA THR A 58 -6.48 -16.92 24.03
C THR A 58 -7.82 -16.28 24.38
N ALA A 59 -7.78 -15.13 25.03
CA ALA A 59 -8.95 -14.27 25.21
C ALA A 59 -8.98 -13.20 24.11
N ALA A 60 -10.18 -12.85 23.63
CA ALA A 60 -10.37 -11.71 22.75
C ALA A 60 -11.24 -10.66 23.46
N SER A 61 -10.88 -9.39 23.35
CA SER A 61 -11.70 -8.28 23.83
C SER A 61 -11.96 -7.30 22.69
N SER A 62 -13.16 -6.71 22.67
CA SER A 62 -13.55 -5.71 21.68
C SER A 62 -13.82 -4.39 22.40
N LEU A 63 -13.08 -3.36 22.02
CA LEU A 63 -13.20 -2.01 22.53
C LEU A 63 -13.81 -1.12 21.45
N THR A 64 -14.87 -0.40 21.79
CA THR A 64 -15.51 0.60 20.92
C THR A 64 -15.22 2.00 21.42
N VAL A 65 -14.91 2.92 20.52
CA VAL A 65 -14.60 4.32 20.84
C VAL A 65 -15.34 5.23 19.86
N ASP A 66 -16.25 6.07 20.37
CA ASP A 66 -16.85 7.18 19.64
C ASP A 66 -16.02 8.45 19.89
N THR A 67 -15.68 9.17 18.82
CA THR A 67 -14.97 10.45 18.86
C THR A 67 -15.91 11.56 18.43
N PHE A 68 -15.92 12.67 19.17
CA PHE A 68 -16.80 13.81 18.94
C PHE A 68 -15.97 15.09 18.69
N ASP A 69 -16.51 16.01 17.90
CA ASP A 69 -15.97 17.37 17.76
C ASP A 69 -16.33 18.24 18.98
N GLU A 70 -15.86 19.49 18.98
CA GLU A 70 -16.13 20.45 20.06
C GLU A 70 -17.62 20.82 20.22
N ASN A 71 -18.42 20.59 19.17
CA ASN A 71 -19.86 20.84 19.16
C ASN A 71 -20.67 19.62 19.60
N GLY A 72 -20.02 18.50 19.90
CA GLY A 72 -20.67 17.24 20.29
C GLY A 72 -21.17 16.40 19.11
N ASN A 73 -20.81 16.73 17.86
CA ASN A 73 -21.12 15.87 16.72
C ASN A 73 -20.14 14.71 16.66
N ARG A 74 -20.64 13.49 16.43
CA ARG A 74 -19.75 12.32 16.27
C ARG A 74 -18.97 12.42 14.95
N VAL A 75 -17.65 12.39 15.04
CA VAL A 75 -16.74 12.44 13.87
C VAL A 75 -16.22 11.07 13.46
N ALA A 76 -16.06 10.14 14.41
CA ALA A 76 -15.54 8.80 14.12
C ALA A 76 -16.08 7.77 15.11
N TYR A 77 -16.16 6.52 14.64
CA TYR A 77 -16.39 5.34 15.46
C TYR A 77 -15.26 4.34 15.16
N ASN A 78 -14.60 3.85 16.21
CA ASN A 78 -13.57 2.84 16.11
C ASN A 78 -13.98 1.60 16.89
N GLN A 79 -13.74 0.42 16.32
CA GLN A 79 -13.84 -0.86 17.03
C GLN A 79 -12.51 -1.59 16.90
N VAL A 80 -11.82 -1.78 18.04
CA VAL A 80 -10.53 -2.47 18.12
C VAL A 80 -10.75 -3.80 18.82
N THR A 81 -10.36 -4.90 18.15
CA THR A 81 -10.36 -6.23 18.77
C THR A 81 -8.92 -6.61 19.09
N THR A 82 -8.63 -6.86 20.36
CA THR A 82 -7.31 -7.28 20.84
C THR A 82 -7.34 -8.73 21.33
N PHE A 83 -6.18 -9.39 21.28
CA PHE A 83 -6.02 -10.77 21.70
C PHE A 83 -5.01 -10.84 22.84
N ALA A 84 -5.43 -11.35 23.99
CA ALA A 84 -4.56 -11.63 25.12
C ALA A 84 -4.16 -13.11 25.07
N ILE A 85 -2.97 -13.36 24.53
CA ILE A 85 -2.41 -14.70 24.36
C ILE A 85 -2.14 -15.31 25.74
N GLY A 86 -2.57 -16.55 25.97
CA GLY A 86 -2.40 -17.27 27.24
C GLY A 86 -3.44 -16.95 28.31
N MET A 87 -4.27 -15.93 28.11
CA MET A 87 -5.26 -15.46 29.10
C MET A 87 -6.68 -16.01 28.83
N GLY A 88 -6.82 -17.08 28.04
CA GLY A 88 -8.10 -17.72 27.74
C GLY A 88 -8.57 -18.72 28.79
N GLY A 89 -9.60 -19.51 28.46
CA GLY A 89 -9.99 -20.71 29.23
C GLY A 89 -11.10 -20.57 30.25
N PHE A 90 -11.61 -19.36 30.44
CA PHE A 90 -12.70 -19.07 31.37
C PHE A 90 -14.11 -19.37 30.80
N GLY A 91 -14.23 -20.14 29.72
CA GLY A 91 -15.54 -20.54 29.16
C GLY A 91 -16.36 -19.44 28.46
N GLY A 92 -15.72 -18.36 27.99
CA GLY A 92 -16.40 -17.27 27.29
C GLY A 92 -17.06 -17.67 25.96
N LYS A 93 -18.04 -16.86 25.51
CA LYS A 93 -18.70 -17.03 24.21
C LYS A 93 -17.67 -17.00 23.07
N ARG A 94 -17.86 -17.89 22.08
CA ARG A 94 -16.95 -17.98 20.91
C ARG A 94 -17.20 -16.89 19.87
N THR A 95 -18.38 -16.28 19.88
CA THR A 95 -18.81 -15.22 18.96
C THR A 95 -19.39 -14.04 19.74
N SER A 96 -19.45 -12.88 19.09
CA SER A 96 -20.04 -11.66 19.63
C SER A 96 -20.94 -11.04 18.58
N ASP A 97 -22.16 -10.68 18.97
CA ASP A 97 -23.14 -9.93 18.18
C ASP A 97 -22.79 -8.43 18.07
N LYS A 98 -21.84 -7.96 18.87
CA LYS A 98 -21.36 -6.56 18.85
C LYS A 98 -20.18 -6.34 17.90
N ALA A 99 -19.49 -7.40 17.50
CA ALA A 99 -18.34 -7.29 16.63
C ALA A 99 -18.78 -7.05 15.19
N VAL A 100 -18.17 -6.07 14.52
CA VAL A 100 -18.35 -5.90 13.08
C VAL A 100 -17.66 -7.08 12.38
N ASP A 101 -18.36 -7.77 11.49
CA ASP A 101 -17.82 -8.94 10.82
C ASP A 101 -16.70 -8.60 9.81
N ILE A 102 -15.82 -9.56 9.60
CA ILE A 102 -14.87 -9.53 8.48
C ILE A 102 -15.57 -9.95 7.19
N ALA A 103 -15.03 -9.57 6.04
CA ALA A 103 -15.55 -10.02 4.74
C ALA A 103 -14.41 -10.54 3.87
N ASN A 104 -14.50 -11.79 3.43
CA ASN A 104 -13.54 -12.36 2.50
C ASN A 104 -13.74 -11.75 1.10
N PRO A 105 -12.67 -11.63 0.29
CA PRO A 105 -12.81 -11.22 -1.10
C PRO A 105 -13.56 -12.28 -1.92
N PRO A 106 -14.20 -11.89 -3.04
CA PRO A 106 -14.86 -12.83 -3.94
C PRO A 106 -13.84 -13.81 -4.57
N ALA A 107 -14.29 -15.02 -4.89
CA ALA A 107 -13.47 -16.09 -5.46
C ALA A 107 -13.18 -15.88 -6.96
N ARG A 108 -12.54 -14.74 -7.28
CA ARG A 108 -12.12 -14.34 -8.63
C ARG A 108 -10.79 -13.57 -8.54
N ALA A 109 -10.15 -13.32 -9.69
CA ALA A 109 -8.95 -12.48 -9.72
C ALA A 109 -9.26 -11.06 -9.19
N PRO A 110 -8.28 -10.38 -8.53
CA PRO A 110 -8.43 -8.98 -8.14
C PRO A 110 -8.70 -8.08 -9.34
N ASP A 111 -9.53 -7.05 -9.16
CA ASP A 111 -9.77 -6.02 -10.18
C ASP A 111 -8.58 -5.04 -10.29
N ALA A 112 -7.87 -4.85 -9.17
CA ALA A 112 -6.69 -4.03 -9.12
C ALA A 112 -5.70 -4.54 -8.08
N THR A 113 -4.41 -4.35 -8.38
CA THR A 113 -3.32 -4.61 -7.44
C THR A 113 -2.37 -3.42 -7.44
N VAL A 114 -1.96 -2.99 -6.25
CA VAL A 114 -0.95 -1.93 -6.08
C VAL A 114 0.16 -2.45 -5.18
N THR A 115 1.41 -2.18 -5.55
CA THR A 115 2.59 -2.54 -4.76
C THR A 115 3.34 -1.31 -4.29
N GLU A 116 3.69 -1.25 -3.01
CA GLU A 116 4.50 -0.17 -2.44
C GLU A 116 5.55 -0.76 -1.48
N LYS A 117 6.82 -0.42 -1.69
CA LYS A 117 7.91 -0.83 -0.81
C LYS A 117 7.98 0.10 0.39
N THR A 118 7.90 -0.47 1.59
CA THR A 118 8.05 0.31 2.82
C THR A 118 9.51 0.74 3.02
N SER A 119 9.73 1.86 3.69
CA SER A 119 11.08 2.24 4.11
C SER A 119 11.61 1.28 5.20
N LEU A 120 12.93 1.09 5.29
CA LEU A 120 13.55 0.44 6.45
C LEU A 120 13.24 1.18 7.76
N ASN A 121 13.06 2.51 7.68
CA ASN A 121 12.72 3.36 8.83
C ASN A 121 11.20 3.58 8.97
N GLN A 122 10.35 2.79 8.29
CA GLN A 122 8.91 3.05 8.25
C GLN A 122 8.28 3.05 9.65
N ALA A 123 8.66 2.09 10.51
CA ALA A 123 8.16 2.01 11.88
C ALA A 123 8.66 3.18 12.75
N ALA A 124 9.91 3.61 12.54
CA ALA A 124 10.50 4.76 13.23
C ALA A 124 9.77 6.07 12.92
N VAL A 125 9.29 6.24 11.69
CA VAL A 125 8.48 7.40 11.30
C VAL A 125 7.03 7.26 11.80
N TYR A 126 6.40 6.10 11.59
CA TYR A 126 4.98 5.92 11.93
C TYR A 126 4.70 6.05 13.43
N ARG A 127 5.60 5.59 14.29
CA ARG A 127 5.42 5.71 15.76
C ARG A 127 5.32 7.15 16.25
N LEU A 128 5.85 8.12 15.49
CA LEU A 128 5.71 9.55 15.81
C LEU A 128 4.25 10.02 15.76
N SER A 129 3.34 9.21 15.20
CA SER A 129 1.89 9.45 15.21
C SER A 129 1.18 8.96 16.48
N GLY A 130 1.89 8.41 17.47
CA GLY A 130 1.36 8.17 18.82
C GLY A 130 1.50 6.74 19.34
N ASP A 131 1.79 5.75 18.50
CA ASP A 131 2.03 4.37 18.94
C ASP A 131 3.52 4.12 19.20
N TRP A 132 3.93 4.36 20.44
CA TRP A 132 5.31 4.25 20.90
C TRP A 132 5.72 2.85 21.32
N ASN A 133 4.88 1.83 21.13
CA ASN A 133 5.15 0.47 21.58
C ASN A 133 6.55 0.00 21.12
N PRO A 134 7.45 -0.37 22.06
CA PRO A 134 8.84 -0.62 21.75
C PRO A 134 9.05 -1.81 20.82
N LEU A 135 8.08 -2.74 20.71
CA LEU A 135 8.17 -3.88 19.79
C LEU A 135 8.45 -3.46 18.33
N HIS A 136 8.09 -2.21 17.97
CA HIS A 136 8.23 -1.67 16.63
C HIS A 136 9.58 -0.99 16.34
N ILE A 137 10.48 -0.89 17.33
CA ILE A 137 11.76 -0.18 17.15
C ILE A 137 12.93 -0.85 17.89
N ASP A 138 12.66 -1.45 19.04
CA ASP A 138 13.65 -2.05 19.93
C ASP A 138 13.78 -3.55 19.67
N GLN A 139 15.01 -4.01 19.43
CA GLN A 139 15.33 -5.38 19.07
C GLN A 139 15.05 -6.37 20.21
N ASP A 140 15.37 -5.99 21.45
CA ASP A 140 15.21 -6.87 22.61
C ASP A 140 13.72 -7.02 22.95
N MET A 141 12.96 -5.92 22.87
CA MET A 141 11.51 -5.94 23.07
C MET A 141 10.77 -6.71 21.98
N ALA A 142 11.21 -6.60 20.72
CA ALA A 142 10.67 -7.42 19.64
C ALA A 142 10.94 -8.91 19.86
N THR A 143 12.14 -9.26 20.33
CA THR A 143 12.55 -10.63 20.64
C THR A 143 11.75 -11.21 21.80
N LEU A 144 11.55 -10.45 22.88
CA LEU A 144 10.67 -10.81 23.99
C LEU A 144 9.22 -11.01 23.53
N GLY A 145 8.77 -10.22 22.54
CA GLY A 145 7.47 -10.38 21.89
C GLY A 145 7.36 -11.58 20.92
N GLY A 146 8.41 -12.39 20.79
CA GLY A 146 8.43 -13.56 19.91
C GLY A 146 8.79 -13.27 18.45
N TYR A 147 9.30 -12.07 18.14
CA TYR A 147 9.70 -11.68 16.79
C TYR A 147 11.22 -11.61 16.66
N ARG A 148 11.78 -12.09 15.54
CA ARG A 148 13.24 -12.07 15.31
C ARG A 148 13.83 -10.65 15.18
N ARG A 149 13.00 -9.65 14.90
CA ARG A 149 13.36 -8.24 14.72
C ARG A 149 12.11 -7.37 14.82
N PRO A 150 12.23 -6.05 15.03
CA PRO A 150 11.09 -5.15 15.07
C PRO A 150 10.18 -5.27 13.84
N ILE A 151 8.89 -5.35 14.09
CA ILE A 151 7.85 -5.43 13.04
C ILE A 151 7.20 -4.06 12.83
N LEU A 152 6.70 -3.81 11.62
CA LEU A 152 5.94 -2.64 11.30
C LEU A 152 4.56 -2.70 11.98
N HIS A 153 4.06 -1.56 12.45
CA HIS A 153 2.71 -1.45 13.01
C HIS A 153 1.65 -1.97 12.04
N GLY A 154 0.73 -2.80 12.53
CA GLY A 154 -0.39 -3.31 11.71
C GLY A 154 -1.24 -2.17 11.14
N LEU A 155 -1.48 -1.12 11.94
CA LEU A 155 -2.21 0.08 11.51
C LEU A 155 -1.44 0.91 10.47
N CYS A 156 -0.10 0.84 10.44
CA CYS A 156 0.68 1.43 9.35
C CYS A 156 0.39 0.71 8.04
N THR A 157 0.45 -0.63 8.04
CA THR A 157 0.12 -1.48 6.89
C THR A 157 -1.32 -1.26 6.40
N LEU A 158 -2.26 -1.06 7.34
CA LEU A 158 -3.64 -0.68 7.02
C LEU A 158 -3.69 0.67 6.31
N GLY A 159 -2.92 1.65 6.78
CA GLY A 159 -2.79 2.96 6.16
C GLY A 159 -2.28 2.91 4.72
N PHE A 160 -1.27 2.09 4.41
CA PHE A 160 -0.83 1.84 3.04
C PHE A 160 -1.97 1.27 2.18
N SER A 161 -2.65 0.25 2.68
CA SER A 161 -3.74 -0.41 1.95
C SER A 161 -4.90 0.56 1.67
N ALA A 162 -5.28 1.37 2.66
CA ALA A 162 -6.32 2.40 2.52
C ALA A 162 -5.91 3.49 1.50
N ARG A 163 -4.65 3.92 1.51
CA ARG A 163 -4.11 4.87 0.52
C ARG A 163 -4.18 4.31 -0.90
N HIS A 164 -3.80 3.04 -1.10
CA HIS A 164 -3.89 2.37 -2.40
C HIS A 164 -5.35 2.35 -2.91
N ILE A 165 -6.31 2.05 -2.02
CA ILE A 165 -7.74 2.02 -2.35
C ILE A 165 -8.25 3.41 -2.70
N LEU A 166 -7.93 4.44 -1.91
CA LEU A 166 -8.32 5.83 -2.20
C LEU A 166 -7.77 6.30 -3.54
N GLN A 167 -6.50 6.01 -3.82
CA GLN A 167 -5.88 6.32 -5.10
C GLN A 167 -6.60 5.63 -6.26
N ARG A 168 -6.96 4.35 -6.09
CA ARG A 168 -7.50 3.52 -7.16
C ARG A 168 -9.00 3.73 -7.41
N PHE A 169 -9.79 3.92 -6.36
CA PHE A 169 -11.26 3.88 -6.40
C PHE A 169 -11.95 5.16 -5.94
N ALA A 170 -11.18 6.17 -5.52
CA ALA A 170 -11.71 7.44 -5.07
C ALA A 170 -10.97 8.67 -5.63
N ASN A 171 -10.05 8.53 -6.60
CA ASN A 171 -9.20 9.63 -7.10
C ASN A 171 -8.47 10.41 -5.98
N ASN A 172 -8.08 9.71 -4.91
CA ASN A 172 -7.54 10.31 -3.68
C ASN A 172 -8.46 11.31 -2.97
N ASP A 173 -9.77 11.28 -3.22
CA ASP A 173 -10.75 12.09 -2.52
C ASP A 173 -11.11 11.44 -1.17
N PRO A 174 -10.66 11.99 -0.02
CA PRO A 174 -10.93 11.40 1.27
C PRO A 174 -12.40 11.54 1.70
N SER A 175 -13.17 12.47 1.11
CA SER A 175 -14.60 12.65 1.44
C SER A 175 -15.45 11.44 1.05
N LYS A 176 -14.92 10.59 0.16
CA LYS A 176 -15.58 9.35 -0.28
C LYS A 176 -15.35 8.19 0.68
N PHE A 177 -14.40 8.29 1.61
CA PHE A 177 -14.07 7.21 2.52
C PHE A 177 -15.07 7.13 3.66
N LYS A 178 -15.89 6.06 3.70
CA LYS A 178 -16.94 5.90 4.71
C LYS A 178 -16.50 5.03 5.88
N ALA A 179 -15.95 3.85 5.59
CA ALA A 179 -15.54 2.90 6.63
C ALA A 179 -14.46 1.95 6.13
N ILE A 180 -13.71 1.38 7.08
CA ILE A 180 -12.73 0.32 6.81
C ILE A 180 -12.79 -0.74 7.90
N LYS A 181 -12.66 -2.00 7.48
CA LYS A 181 -12.54 -3.17 8.36
C LYS A 181 -11.35 -3.99 7.89
N ALA A 182 -10.58 -4.53 8.84
CA ALA A 182 -9.44 -5.39 8.54
C ALA A 182 -9.15 -6.36 9.68
N ARG A 183 -8.48 -7.47 9.34
CA ARG A 183 -7.86 -8.42 10.28
C ARG A 183 -6.38 -8.57 9.95
N PHE A 184 -5.55 -8.69 10.98
CA PHE A 184 -4.08 -8.75 10.88
C PHE A 184 -3.55 -10.16 11.20
N PRO A 185 -3.50 -11.09 10.23
CA PRO A 185 -3.07 -12.48 10.49
C PRO A 185 -1.55 -12.66 10.66
N LYS A 186 -0.71 -11.79 10.10
CA LYS A 186 0.75 -11.93 10.09
C LYS A 186 1.46 -10.57 10.15
N PRO A 187 2.68 -10.50 10.71
CA PRO A 187 3.44 -9.26 10.80
C PRO A 187 4.05 -8.86 9.44
N VAL A 188 4.37 -7.57 9.33
CA VAL A 188 5.19 -7.00 8.25
C VAL A 188 6.51 -6.54 8.84
N LEU A 189 7.61 -6.69 8.11
CA LEU A 189 8.89 -6.14 8.49
C LEU A 189 9.16 -4.83 7.74
N PRO A 190 9.68 -3.78 8.40
CA PRO A 190 10.09 -2.57 7.70
C PRO A 190 11.07 -2.88 6.57
N GLY A 191 10.88 -2.27 5.40
CA GLY A 191 11.65 -2.54 4.17
C GLY A 191 11.01 -3.55 3.22
N GLN A 192 10.01 -4.30 3.66
CA GLN A 192 9.27 -5.23 2.80
C GLN A 192 8.29 -4.52 1.87
N THR A 193 7.90 -5.22 0.81
CA THR A 193 7.02 -4.73 -0.24
C THR A 193 5.59 -5.20 0.01
N LEU A 194 4.70 -4.24 0.22
CA LEU A 194 3.27 -4.51 0.38
C LEU A 194 2.63 -4.62 -0.99
N GLN A 195 1.80 -5.64 -1.20
CA GLN A 195 0.93 -5.82 -2.35
C GLN A 195 -0.52 -5.80 -1.88
N THR A 196 -1.28 -4.76 -2.22
CA THR A 196 -2.72 -4.66 -1.92
C THR A 196 -3.52 -5.10 -3.14
N ASN A 197 -4.21 -6.23 -3.02
CA ASN A 197 -5.13 -6.78 -3.99
C ASN A 197 -6.55 -6.32 -3.65
N MET A 198 -7.32 -5.85 -4.63
CA MET A 198 -8.59 -5.17 -4.43
C MET A 198 -9.66 -5.71 -5.38
N TRP A 199 -10.87 -5.90 -4.86
CA TRP A 199 -12.04 -6.35 -5.60
C TRP A 199 -13.19 -5.37 -5.38
N HIS A 200 -13.73 -4.86 -6.48
CA HIS A 200 -14.78 -3.84 -6.50
C HIS A 200 -16.16 -4.49 -6.61
N GLU A 201 -16.96 -4.36 -5.55
CA GLU A 201 -18.32 -4.89 -5.44
C GLU A 201 -19.27 -3.75 -5.03
N GLY A 202 -19.81 -3.02 -6.03
CA GLY A 202 -20.72 -1.88 -5.79
C GLY A 202 -20.02 -0.71 -5.10
N SER A 203 -20.44 -0.36 -3.88
CA SER A 203 -19.80 0.67 -3.05
C SER A 203 -18.70 0.12 -2.12
N ARG A 204 -18.53 -1.21 -2.07
CA ARG A 204 -17.55 -1.89 -1.22
C ARG A 204 -16.35 -2.34 -2.05
N ILE A 205 -15.17 -2.04 -1.56
CA ILE A 205 -13.90 -2.56 -2.06
C ILE A 205 -13.40 -3.60 -1.07
N HIS A 206 -13.52 -4.89 -1.40
CA HIS A 206 -12.84 -5.93 -0.65
C HIS A 206 -11.35 -5.85 -0.93
N PHE A 207 -10.51 -6.11 0.06
CA PHE A 207 -9.07 -6.12 -0.16
C PHE A 207 -8.33 -7.13 0.70
N GLU A 208 -7.16 -7.48 0.21
CA GLU A 208 -6.16 -8.28 0.91
C GLU A 208 -4.80 -7.61 0.72
N THR A 209 -3.97 -7.58 1.76
CA THR A 209 -2.59 -7.12 1.63
C THR A 209 -1.63 -8.25 1.92
N LYS A 210 -0.69 -8.47 0.99
CA LYS A 210 0.38 -9.45 1.09
C LYS A 210 1.74 -8.77 1.23
N VAL A 211 2.70 -9.49 1.78
CA VAL A 211 4.13 -9.20 1.63
C VAL A 211 4.65 -9.91 0.40
N LEU A 212 5.08 -9.17 -0.62
CA LEU A 212 5.46 -9.72 -1.92
C LEU A 212 6.63 -10.71 -1.80
N GLU A 213 7.59 -10.42 -0.93
CA GLU A 213 8.78 -11.27 -0.74
C GLU A 213 8.48 -12.66 -0.17
N SER A 214 7.35 -12.83 0.52
CA SER A 214 6.99 -14.10 1.18
C SER A 214 5.68 -14.70 0.68
N GLY A 215 4.87 -13.93 -0.05
CA GLY A 215 3.51 -14.30 -0.44
C GLY A 215 2.50 -14.33 0.72
N TYR A 216 2.91 -14.02 1.95
CA TYR A 216 2.04 -14.07 3.12
C TYR A 216 1.02 -12.94 3.13
N THR A 217 -0.24 -13.30 3.37
CA THR A 217 -1.30 -12.36 3.73
C THR A 217 -1.03 -11.77 5.11
N VAL A 218 -0.96 -10.44 5.18
CA VAL A 218 -0.74 -9.64 6.40
C VAL A 218 -1.96 -8.79 6.76
N ILE A 219 -2.86 -8.53 5.80
CA ILE A 219 -4.23 -8.06 6.05
C ILE A 219 -5.19 -8.94 5.25
N GLY A 220 -6.19 -9.51 5.91
CA GLY A 220 -7.23 -10.32 5.28
C GLY A 220 -8.61 -10.05 5.88
N GLY A 221 -9.65 -10.64 5.27
CA GLY A 221 -11.04 -10.43 5.70
C GLY A 221 -11.44 -8.94 5.71
N ALA A 222 -10.86 -8.16 4.81
CA ALA A 222 -10.85 -6.71 4.88
C ALA A 222 -11.66 -6.07 3.75
N TYR A 223 -12.23 -4.90 4.05
CA TYR A 223 -12.95 -4.11 3.07
C TYR A 223 -12.92 -2.61 3.42
N VAL A 224 -13.12 -1.78 2.41
CA VAL A 224 -13.42 -0.35 2.52
C VAL A 224 -14.78 -0.10 1.91
N ASP A 225 -15.64 0.61 2.64
CA ASP A 225 -16.87 1.16 2.08
C ASP A 225 -16.61 2.59 1.63
N LEU A 226 -16.98 2.88 0.39
CA LEU A 226 -16.97 4.23 -0.18
C LEU A 226 -18.40 4.76 -0.27
N THR A 227 -18.60 6.07 -0.16
CA THR A 227 -19.91 6.69 -0.37
C THR A 227 -20.37 6.55 -1.81
N GLU A 228 -19.43 6.75 -2.74
CA GLU A 228 -19.59 6.59 -4.18
C GLU A 228 -18.28 6.05 -4.74
N THR A 229 -18.36 5.11 -5.68
CA THR A 229 -17.18 4.62 -6.40
C THR A 229 -17.06 5.34 -7.73
N VAL A 230 -15.85 5.74 -8.12
CA VAL A 230 -15.63 6.16 -9.52
C VAL A 230 -15.73 4.91 -10.42
N PRO A 231 -16.45 4.97 -11.56
CA PRO A 231 -16.61 3.83 -12.45
C PRO A 231 -15.25 3.27 -12.85
N PHE A 232 -14.95 2.06 -12.39
CA PHE A 232 -13.83 1.30 -12.89
C PHE A 232 -14.23 0.73 -14.26
N LEU A 233 -13.56 1.17 -15.33
CA LEU A 233 -13.61 0.42 -16.58
C LEU A 233 -12.95 -0.94 -16.29
N ARG A 234 -13.77 -1.98 -16.12
CA ARG A 234 -13.31 -3.38 -16.11
C ARG A 234 -12.64 -3.65 -17.45
N THR A 235 -11.32 -3.46 -17.53
CA THR A 235 -10.55 -4.02 -18.63
C THR A 235 -10.50 -5.52 -18.39
N ASN A 236 -11.45 -6.24 -18.98
CA ASN A 236 -11.49 -7.69 -19.00
C ASN A 236 -10.11 -8.25 -19.37
N ASN A 237 -9.64 -9.23 -18.59
CA ASN A 237 -8.56 -10.17 -18.89
C ASN A 237 -7.55 -9.71 -19.96
N VAL A 238 -6.49 -9.04 -19.52
CA VAL A 238 -5.20 -9.17 -20.18
C VAL A 238 -4.19 -9.54 -19.11
N SER A 239 -3.50 -10.66 -19.35
CA SER A 239 -2.32 -11.14 -18.63
C SER A 239 -1.50 -9.99 -18.02
N ALA A 240 -1.10 -10.17 -16.75
CA ALA A 240 -0.23 -9.30 -15.98
C ALA A 240 0.72 -8.44 -16.84
N THR A 241 0.35 -7.17 -17.05
CA THR A 241 1.30 -6.13 -17.44
C THR A 241 1.55 -5.27 -16.22
N GLU A 242 2.78 -5.33 -15.71
CA GLU A 242 3.30 -4.35 -14.76
C GLU A 242 2.89 -2.94 -15.19
N THR A 243 2.34 -2.14 -14.26
CA THR A 243 2.05 -0.72 -14.53
C THR A 243 3.35 -0.03 -14.92
N LEU A 244 3.47 0.34 -16.19
CA LEU A 244 4.68 0.95 -16.73
C LEU A 244 4.88 2.34 -16.15
N LYS A 245 6.05 2.60 -15.56
CA LYS A 245 6.39 3.93 -15.03
C LYS A 245 6.38 4.99 -16.13
N SER A 246 6.65 4.57 -17.37
CA SER A 246 6.57 5.41 -18.57
C SER A 246 5.19 5.99 -18.81
N GLU A 247 4.11 5.39 -18.31
CA GLU A 247 2.73 5.87 -18.55
C GLU A 247 2.51 7.28 -18.01
N ALA A 248 2.96 7.56 -16.78
CA ALA A 248 2.88 8.90 -16.19
C ALA A 248 3.74 9.94 -16.95
N VAL A 249 4.86 9.50 -17.53
CA VAL A 249 5.73 10.35 -18.36
C VAL A 249 5.03 10.68 -19.70
N PHE A 250 4.36 9.72 -20.32
CA PHE A 250 3.58 9.95 -21.55
C PHE A 250 2.38 10.89 -21.31
N ASP A 251 1.72 10.79 -20.16
CA ASP A 251 0.66 11.73 -19.78
C ASP A 251 1.21 13.16 -19.61
N ALA A 252 2.37 13.32 -19.00
CA ALA A 252 3.04 14.61 -18.88
C ALA A 252 3.47 15.18 -20.25
N LEU A 253 3.99 14.31 -21.13
CA LEU A 253 4.34 14.67 -22.51
C LEU A 253 3.11 15.13 -23.31
N LYS A 254 1.98 14.43 -23.17
CA LYS A 254 0.74 14.79 -23.86
C LYS A 254 0.32 16.23 -23.56
N LYS A 255 0.29 16.61 -22.28
CA LYS A 255 -0.01 17.97 -21.84
C LYS A 255 0.97 19.01 -22.41
N ARG A 256 2.27 18.67 -22.49
CA ARG A 256 3.30 19.57 -23.04
C ARG A 256 3.17 19.77 -24.55
N ILE A 257 2.82 18.72 -25.29
CA ILE A 257 2.56 18.78 -26.73
C ILE A 257 1.34 19.67 -27.00
N GLU A 258 0.25 19.45 -26.26
CA GLU A 258 -0.97 20.27 -26.33
C GLU A 258 -0.67 21.75 -26.04
N ALA A 259 0.19 22.05 -25.06
CA ALA A 259 0.57 23.41 -24.70
C ALA A 259 1.55 24.09 -25.70
N ASN A 260 2.18 23.36 -26.62
CA ASN A 260 3.23 23.88 -27.51
C ASN A 260 3.01 23.51 -28.99
N LEU A 261 1.75 23.41 -29.43
CA LEU A 261 1.36 22.90 -30.75
C LEU A 261 2.16 23.51 -31.93
N GLU A 262 2.34 24.83 -31.94
CA GLU A 262 3.03 25.54 -33.02
C GLU A 262 4.53 25.23 -33.10
N LYS A 263 5.17 24.91 -31.97
CA LYS A 263 6.60 24.55 -31.93
C LYS A 263 6.80 23.09 -32.32
N VAL A 264 5.93 22.20 -31.86
CA VAL A 264 6.06 20.75 -32.13
C VAL A 264 5.75 20.38 -33.57
N LYS A 265 4.82 21.09 -34.23
CA LYS A 265 4.51 20.89 -35.66
C LYS A 265 5.69 21.11 -36.59
N LYS A 266 6.67 21.95 -36.20
CA LYS A 266 7.91 22.18 -36.97
C LYS A 266 8.81 20.94 -37.10
N ILE A 267 8.63 19.93 -36.24
CA ILE A 267 9.37 18.67 -36.34
C ILE A 267 8.83 17.83 -37.51
N ASN A 268 7.53 17.94 -37.82
CA ASN A 268 6.86 17.24 -38.92
C ASN A 268 7.17 15.73 -38.96
N GLY A 269 7.00 15.03 -37.83
CA GLY A 269 7.34 13.61 -37.69
C GLY A 269 6.34 12.81 -36.85
N VAL A 270 6.17 11.54 -37.20
CA VAL A 270 5.39 10.55 -36.43
C VAL A 270 6.34 9.54 -35.79
N PHE A 271 6.34 9.50 -34.46
CA PHE A 271 7.22 8.65 -33.66
C PHE A 271 6.42 7.56 -32.94
N GLN A 272 6.86 6.31 -33.07
CA GLN A 272 6.35 5.20 -32.27
C GLN A 272 7.37 4.86 -31.18
N TYR A 273 6.91 4.77 -29.93
CA TYR A 273 7.70 4.30 -28.80
C TYR A 273 7.24 2.90 -28.43
N ASN A 274 8.17 1.96 -28.35
CA ASN A 274 7.96 0.61 -27.82
C ASN A 274 8.70 0.52 -26.48
N ILE A 275 7.96 0.40 -25.38
CA ILE A 275 8.53 0.27 -24.05
C ILE A 275 8.58 -1.20 -23.66
N THR A 276 9.76 -1.65 -23.22
CA THR A 276 9.99 -3.05 -22.86
C THR A 276 10.14 -3.26 -21.36
N VAL A 277 9.64 -4.38 -20.87
CA VAL A 277 9.88 -4.91 -19.52
C VAL A 277 10.39 -6.34 -19.67
N GLY A 278 11.50 -6.66 -19.01
CA GLY A 278 12.13 -7.99 -19.15
C GLY A 278 12.51 -8.35 -20.60
N GLY A 279 12.75 -7.36 -21.46
CA GLY A 279 13.07 -7.54 -22.87
C GLY A 279 11.87 -7.69 -23.82
N ASN A 280 10.65 -7.83 -23.28
CA ASN A 280 9.43 -7.93 -24.07
C ASN A 280 8.71 -6.59 -24.15
N THR A 281 8.11 -6.25 -25.30
CA THR A 281 7.31 -5.02 -25.44
C THR A 281 6.08 -5.10 -24.53
N ALA A 282 6.07 -4.25 -23.50
CA ALA A 282 5.00 -4.16 -22.52
C ALA A 282 3.99 -3.04 -22.85
N GLY A 283 4.41 -2.04 -23.64
CA GLY A 283 3.52 -0.96 -24.08
C GLY A 283 4.04 -0.26 -25.33
N SER A 284 3.12 0.35 -26.07
CA SER A 284 3.45 1.20 -27.21
C SER A 284 2.71 2.54 -27.15
N TRP A 285 3.35 3.59 -27.64
CA TRP A 285 2.78 4.92 -27.74
C TRP A 285 3.12 5.54 -29.08
N THR A 286 2.19 6.32 -29.60
CA THR A 286 2.37 7.09 -30.81
C THR A 286 2.37 8.57 -30.48
N ILE A 287 3.39 9.27 -30.96
CA ILE A 287 3.51 10.72 -30.93
C ILE A 287 3.47 11.21 -32.38
N ASP A 288 2.33 11.72 -32.82
CA ASP A 288 2.17 12.35 -34.12
C ASP A 288 2.33 13.86 -33.96
N LEU A 289 3.53 14.36 -34.22
CA LEU A 289 3.83 15.79 -34.11
C LEU A 289 3.34 16.58 -35.32
N LYS A 290 2.92 15.92 -36.42
CA LYS A 290 2.25 16.60 -37.55
C LYS A 290 0.87 17.07 -37.12
N LYS A 291 0.15 16.22 -36.39
CA LYS A 291 -1.18 16.52 -35.83
C LYS A 291 -1.13 17.10 -34.42
N GLY A 292 0.02 17.01 -33.72
CA GLY A 292 0.17 17.46 -32.34
C GLY A 292 -0.55 16.57 -31.34
N VAL A 293 -0.66 15.26 -31.62
CA VAL A 293 -1.39 14.30 -30.78
C VAL A 293 -0.48 13.21 -30.24
N LEU A 294 -0.77 12.77 -29.02
CA LEU A 294 -0.12 11.63 -28.37
C LEU A 294 -1.18 10.67 -27.86
N TYR A 295 -1.04 9.39 -28.18
CA TYR A 295 -1.94 8.34 -27.71
C TYR A 295 -1.21 7.01 -27.46
N LYS A 296 -1.82 6.18 -26.60
CA LYS A 296 -1.35 4.81 -26.33
C LYS A 296 -1.75 3.88 -27.48
N GLY A 297 -0.81 3.05 -27.92
CA GLY A 297 -0.95 2.11 -29.03
C GLY A 297 -0.09 2.46 -30.25
N PRO A 298 0.00 1.52 -31.21
CA PRO A 298 0.72 1.72 -32.47
C PRO A 298 0.02 2.77 -33.34
N VAL A 299 0.71 3.26 -34.38
CA VAL A 299 0.16 4.23 -35.33
C VAL A 299 -1.12 3.67 -35.96
N LYS A 300 -2.24 4.35 -35.77
CA LYS A 300 -3.56 3.94 -36.30
C LYS A 300 -3.69 4.19 -37.80
N GLU A 301 -3.10 5.28 -38.29
CA GLU A 301 -3.17 5.71 -39.69
C GLU A 301 -1.89 6.44 -40.09
N GLY A 302 -1.35 6.13 -41.27
CA GLY A 302 -0.14 6.75 -41.83
C GLY A 302 1.14 5.98 -41.58
N LYS A 303 2.28 6.54 -42.04
CA LYS A 303 3.61 5.94 -41.93
C LYS A 303 4.29 6.39 -40.63
N VAL A 304 4.84 5.44 -39.87
CA VAL A 304 5.76 5.71 -38.76
C VAL A 304 7.07 6.23 -39.36
N ASP A 305 7.48 7.46 -39.01
CA ASP A 305 8.74 8.03 -39.48
C ASP A 305 9.93 7.46 -38.69
N CYS A 306 9.73 7.24 -37.38
CA CYS A 306 10.73 6.69 -36.46
C CYS A 306 10.11 5.79 -35.41
N THR A 307 10.72 4.64 -35.13
CA THR A 307 10.40 3.77 -34.00
C THR A 307 11.55 3.79 -32.99
N LEU A 308 11.25 4.12 -31.75
CA LEU A 308 12.18 4.10 -30.62
C LEU A 308 11.81 2.93 -29.70
N THR A 309 12.77 2.10 -29.35
CA THR A 309 12.57 0.97 -28.43
C THR A 309 13.55 1.07 -27.26
N MET A 310 13.05 1.02 -26.04
CA MET A 310 13.87 1.04 -24.82
C MET A 310 13.12 0.45 -23.62
N SER A 311 13.84 0.21 -22.52
CA SER A 311 13.24 -0.28 -21.28
C SER A 311 12.43 0.79 -20.55
N ASP A 312 11.41 0.37 -19.78
CA ASP A 312 10.63 1.27 -18.91
C ASP A 312 11.49 2.16 -17.99
N PRO A 313 12.48 1.63 -17.23
CA PRO A 313 13.33 2.47 -16.38
C PRO A 313 14.24 3.42 -17.19
N ASP A 314 14.83 2.96 -18.32
CA ASP A 314 15.69 3.82 -19.13
C ASP A 314 14.89 4.98 -19.75
N PHE A 315 13.62 4.76 -20.10
CA PHE A 315 12.74 5.83 -20.59
C PHE A 315 12.48 6.91 -19.54
N VAL A 316 12.23 6.49 -18.30
CA VAL A 316 12.03 7.42 -17.18
C VAL A 316 13.32 8.22 -16.91
N ASP A 317 14.47 7.57 -16.89
CA ASP A 317 15.75 8.25 -16.68
C ASP A 317 16.12 9.18 -17.84
N LEU A 318 15.78 8.82 -19.08
CA LEU A 318 15.99 9.68 -20.25
C LEU A 318 15.12 10.94 -20.16
N PHE A 319 13.85 10.79 -19.79
CA PHE A 319 12.96 11.94 -19.64
C PHE A 319 13.33 12.82 -18.44
N ALA A 320 13.81 12.22 -17.35
CA ALA A 320 14.32 12.94 -16.19
C ALA A 320 15.68 13.62 -16.46
N GLY A 321 16.29 13.42 -17.64
CA GLY A 321 17.59 13.97 -18.01
C GLY A 321 18.79 13.27 -17.36
N LYS A 322 18.56 12.18 -16.62
CA LYS A 322 19.60 11.36 -15.99
C LYS A 322 20.33 10.48 -17.00
N LEU A 323 19.63 10.07 -18.06
CA LEU A 323 20.19 9.30 -19.16
C LEU A 323 20.28 10.17 -20.41
N ASN A 324 21.49 10.32 -20.94
CA ASN A 324 21.71 11.05 -22.18
C ASN A 324 21.25 10.22 -23.40
N PRO A 325 20.44 10.77 -24.33
CA PRO A 325 19.92 10.03 -25.48
C PRO A 325 20.99 9.48 -26.43
N GLN A 326 22.09 10.22 -26.66
CA GLN A 326 23.20 9.76 -27.49
C GLN A 326 23.92 8.57 -26.85
N MET A 327 24.20 8.64 -25.55
CA MET A 327 24.81 7.53 -24.80
C MET A 327 23.89 6.31 -24.75
N ALA A 328 22.58 6.50 -24.54
CA ALA A 328 21.61 5.42 -24.54
C ALA A 328 21.59 4.66 -25.88
N PHE A 329 21.71 5.38 -26.99
CA PHE A 329 21.80 4.79 -28.32
C PHE A 329 23.10 4.01 -28.51
N MET A 330 24.25 4.61 -28.18
CA MET A 330 25.56 3.95 -28.29
C MET A 330 25.66 2.68 -27.42
N GLN A 331 25.02 2.66 -26.26
CA GLN A 331 24.98 1.51 -25.34
C GLN A 331 23.93 0.45 -25.73
N GLY A 332 23.16 0.68 -26.80
CA GLY A 332 22.09 -0.22 -27.24
C GLY A 332 20.83 -0.22 -26.36
N LYS A 333 20.76 0.67 -25.35
CA LYS A 333 19.60 0.86 -24.46
C LYS A 333 18.43 1.53 -25.17
N LEU A 334 18.74 2.45 -26.08
CA LEU A 334 17.79 3.05 -27.01
C LEU A 334 18.07 2.49 -28.41
N LYS A 335 17.12 1.74 -28.96
CA LYS A 335 17.17 1.30 -30.36
C LYS A 335 16.29 2.22 -31.18
N VAL A 336 16.80 2.67 -32.33
CA VAL A 336 16.08 3.55 -33.24
C VAL A 336 16.02 2.93 -34.62
N ALA A 337 14.81 2.81 -35.18
CA ALA A 337 14.57 2.41 -36.56
C ALA A 337 13.84 3.55 -37.29
N GLY A 338 14.21 3.82 -38.55
CA GLY A 338 13.62 4.91 -39.34
C GLY A 338 14.53 6.14 -39.44
N ASN A 339 13.93 7.33 -39.53
CA ASN A 339 14.64 8.56 -39.87
C ASN A 339 15.41 9.19 -38.68
N LEU A 340 16.70 8.87 -38.56
CA LEU A 340 17.57 9.36 -37.49
C LEU A 340 17.65 10.89 -37.38
N MET A 341 17.47 11.63 -38.48
CA MET A 341 17.50 13.10 -38.46
C MET A 341 16.32 13.69 -37.67
N LEU A 342 15.15 13.05 -37.74
CA LEU A 342 13.97 13.47 -36.96
C LEU A 342 14.17 13.23 -35.46
N VAL A 343 14.90 12.18 -35.08
CA VAL A 343 15.22 11.87 -33.68
C VAL A 343 16.22 12.88 -33.10
N GLN A 344 17.15 13.36 -33.92
CA GLN A 344 18.06 14.46 -33.54
C GLN A 344 17.29 15.78 -33.34
N LYS A 345 16.37 16.12 -34.25
CA LYS A 345 15.50 17.31 -34.11
C LYS A 345 14.63 17.24 -32.85
N LEU A 346 14.06 16.07 -32.56
CA LEU A 346 13.28 15.82 -31.34
C LEU A 346 14.12 16.06 -30.08
N SER A 347 15.35 15.57 -30.07
CA SER A 347 16.29 15.73 -28.95
C SER A 347 16.73 17.19 -28.73
N GLY A 348 16.84 17.98 -29.79
CA GLY A 348 17.19 19.40 -29.71
C GLY A 348 16.16 20.23 -28.95
N LEU A 349 14.87 20.00 -29.20
CA LEU A 349 13.77 20.71 -28.53
C LEU A 349 13.61 20.33 -27.05
N MET A 350 13.93 19.09 -26.66
CA MET A 350 13.92 18.67 -25.26
C MET A 350 15.03 19.36 -24.44
N LYS A 351 16.16 19.72 -25.06
CA LYS A 351 17.27 20.46 -24.42
C LYS A 351 17.04 21.97 -24.31
N GLU A 352 16.31 22.56 -25.24
CA GLU A 352 16.04 24.01 -25.23
C GLU A 352 15.11 24.44 -24.09
N GLN A 353 14.34 23.50 -23.51
CA GLN A 353 13.39 23.78 -22.44
C GLN A 353 13.91 23.45 -21.03
N SER A 354 15.13 22.92 -20.88
CA SER A 354 15.73 22.65 -19.56
C SER A 354 16.50 23.86 -18.99
N LYS A 355 16.43 25.02 -19.64
CA LYS A 355 17.10 26.28 -19.23
C LYS A 355 16.12 27.41 -18.89
N LEU A 356 14.85 27.10 -18.63
CA LEU A 356 13.84 28.06 -18.15
C LEU A 356 13.31 27.64 -16.79
#